data_AF-A0A1G1HA26-F1
#
_entry.id   AF-A0A1G1HA26-F1
#
_cell.length_a   1.000
_cell.length_b   1.000
_cell.length_c   1.000
_cell.angle_alpha   90.00
_cell.angle_beta   90.00
_cell.angle_gamma   90.00
#
_symmetry.space_group_name_H-M   'P 1'
#
loop_
_entity.id
_entity.type
_entity.pdbx_description
1 polymer ?
#
loop_
_entity_poly.entity_id
_entity_poly.type
_entity_poly.pdbx_seq_one_letter_code
_entity_poly.pdbx_strand_id
1 'polypeptide(L)'
;MHCINMMPKALRSGKEKGATIMLGGKAPIVTGALMSWVIVPFMKLEKPYDNLEALIRKLWEWWDDHGKNRERIGELVDRLGMRSMLESTGLPPVPQMVKAPRSNPYVFWSPEDVK
;
A
#
# COMPACT_ATOMS: atom_id res chain seq x y z
N MET A 1 -15.45 1.57 13.37
CA MET A 1 -16.83 1.16 13.01
C MET A 1 -17.64 0.58 14.16
N HIS A 2 -17.04 -0.10 15.16
CA HIS A 2 -17.78 -0.75 16.24
C HIS A 2 -18.87 0.13 16.90
N CYS A 3 -18.53 1.30 17.42
CA CYS A 3 -19.49 2.20 18.06
C CYS A 3 -20.63 2.67 17.12
N ILE A 4 -20.30 3.01 15.86
CA ILE A 4 -21.30 3.40 14.84
C ILE A 4 -22.24 2.23 14.52
N ASN A 5 -21.73 0.99 14.48
CA ASN A 5 -22.54 -0.19 14.23
C ASN A 5 -23.51 -0.48 15.40
N MET A 6 -23.07 -0.24 16.64
CA MET A 6 -23.91 -0.41 17.83
C MET A 6 -24.99 0.68 17.94
N MET A 7 -24.67 1.90 17.52
CA MET A 7 -25.58 3.04 17.60
C MET A 7 -25.61 3.84 16.29
N PRO A 8 -26.13 3.28 15.18
CA PRO A 8 -26.61 4.11 14.07
C PRO A 8 -27.77 4.96 14.63
N LYS A 9 -28.44 5.86 13.93
CA LYS A 9 -29.38 6.84 14.57
C LYS A 9 -28.68 7.86 15.48
N ALA A 10 -27.75 7.49 16.36
CA ALA A 10 -26.99 8.42 17.19
C ALA A 10 -25.63 8.81 16.59
N LEU A 11 -24.86 7.83 16.09
CA LEU A 11 -23.51 8.04 15.57
C LEU A 11 -23.46 7.92 14.03
N ARG A 12 -22.56 8.71 13.44
CA ARG A 12 -22.29 8.79 12.01
C ARG A 12 -20.81 9.00 11.76
N SER A 13 -20.33 8.55 10.60
CA SER A 13 -18.96 8.83 10.16
C SER A 13 -18.77 10.33 9.91
N GLY A 14 -17.59 10.87 10.22
CA GLY A 14 -17.27 12.32 10.13
C GLY A 14 -17.47 12.94 8.74
N LYS A 15 -17.57 14.27 8.65
CA LYS A 15 -17.93 14.97 7.40
C LYS A 15 -16.84 14.87 6.33
N GLU A 16 -15.57 14.87 6.72
CA GLU A 16 -14.45 14.68 5.80
C GLU A 16 -14.34 13.20 5.40
N LYS A 17 -14.64 12.91 4.14
CA LYS A 17 -14.62 11.56 3.55
C LYS A 17 -13.43 11.37 2.62
N GLY A 18 -12.98 10.13 2.53
CA GLY A 18 -11.96 9.63 1.62
C GLY A 18 -11.84 8.11 1.77
N ALA A 19 -10.75 7.53 1.29
CA ALA A 19 -10.47 6.10 1.42
C ALA A 19 -9.00 5.84 1.79
N THR A 20 -8.76 4.70 2.43
CA THR A 20 -7.42 4.12 2.58
C THR A 20 -7.17 3.19 1.41
N ILE A 21 -6.02 3.31 0.75
CA ILE A 21 -5.62 2.42 -0.32
C ILE A 21 -4.71 1.34 0.25
N MET A 22 -5.07 0.09 -0.02
CA MET A 22 -4.32 -1.07 0.43
C MET A 22 -3.92 -1.95 -0.75
N LEU A 23 -2.74 -2.55 -0.70
CA LEU A 23 -2.14 -3.31 -1.81
C LEU A 23 -1.74 -4.72 -1.40
N GLY A 24 -1.85 -5.66 -2.34
CA GLY A 24 -1.20 -6.99 -2.22
C GLY A 24 -2.09 -8.13 -1.74
N GLY A 25 -3.39 -7.90 -1.56
CA GLY A 25 -4.33 -8.95 -1.17
C GLY A 25 -4.37 -10.10 -2.19
N LYS A 26 -4.11 -11.34 -1.76
CA LYS A 26 -4.16 -12.54 -2.61
C LYS A 26 -4.48 -13.83 -1.84
N ALA A 27 -5.05 -14.78 -2.58
CA ALA A 27 -5.18 -16.17 -2.15
C ALA A 27 -3.80 -16.87 -2.05
N PRO A 28 -3.70 -18.06 -1.44
CA PRO A 28 -2.42 -18.68 -1.11
C PRO A 28 -1.42 -18.89 -2.25
N ILE A 29 -1.86 -19.17 -3.47
CA ILE A 29 -0.95 -19.55 -4.55
C ILE A 29 -0.20 -18.31 -5.08
N VAL A 30 1.13 -18.25 -5.17
CA VAL A 30 2.14 -19.30 -4.88
C VAL A 30 2.79 -19.14 -3.50
N THR A 31 3.11 -17.91 -3.09
CA THR A 31 3.93 -17.62 -1.89
C THR A 31 3.18 -17.51 -0.55
N GLY A 32 1.95 -18.00 -0.49
CA GLY A 32 1.08 -17.88 0.70
C GLY A 32 0.01 -16.80 0.55
N ALA A 33 -0.92 -16.80 1.51
CA ALA A 33 -2.02 -15.84 1.52
C ALA A 33 -1.51 -14.51 2.10
N LEU A 34 -1.83 -13.42 1.41
CA LEU A 34 -1.50 -12.08 1.88
C LEU A 34 -2.79 -11.32 2.13
N MET A 35 -2.90 -10.75 3.33
CA MET A 35 -3.76 -9.60 3.55
C MET A 35 -3.02 -8.37 3.04
N SER A 36 -3.75 -7.40 2.51
CA SER A 36 -3.16 -6.19 1.95
C SER A 36 -2.44 -5.32 3.00
N TRP A 37 -1.47 -4.54 2.54
CA TRP A 37 -0.74 -3.53 3.31
C TRP A 37 -1.33 -2.15 3.04
N VAL A 38 -1.29 -1.24 4.01
CA VAL A 38 -1.65 0.17 3.79
C VAL A 38 -0.54 0.84 2.98
N ILE A 39 -0.87 1.37 1.80
CA ILE A 39 0.06 2.15 0.96
C ILE A 39 -0.27 3.64 0.91
N VAL A 40 -1.55 3.99 1.08
CA VAL A 40 -1.99 5.38 1.23
C VAL A 40 -2.97 5.45 2.39
N PRO A 41 -2.61 6.06 3.53
CA PRO A 41 -3.48 6.10 4.71
C PRO A 41 -4.82 6.81 4.44
N PHE A 42 -4.78 7.90 3.66
CA PHE A 42 -5.96 8.65 3.28
C PHE A 42 -5.80 9.27 1.89
N MET A 43 -6.78 9.04 1.04
CA MET A 43 -6.92 9.67 -0.28
C MET A 43 -8.33 10.24 -0.39
N LYS A 44 -8.42 11.53 -0.74
CA LYS A 44 -9.69 12.15 -1.10
C LYS A 44 -10.18 11.52 -2.41
N LEU A 45 -11.40 11.01 -2.45
CA LEU A 45 -11.98 10.41 -3.66
C LEU A 45 -13.12 11.29 -4.16
N GLU A 46 -12.85 12.02 -5.22
CA GLU A 46 -13.83 12.87 -5.91
C GLU A 46 -13.72 12.59 -7.41
N LYS A 47 -14.86 12.51 -8.09
CA LYS A 47 -14.90 12.33 -9.55
C LYS A 47 -14.14 13.49 -10.21
N PRO A 48 -13.23 13.26 -11.16
CA PRO A 48 -13.01 12.03 -11.95
C PRO A 48 -12.09 10.94 -11.34
N TYR A 49 -11.59 11.11 -10.12
CA TYR A 49 -10.65 10.20 -9.43
C TYR A 49 -9.24 10.14 -10.05
N ASP A 50 -8.80 11.22 -10.69
CA ASP A 50 -7.49 11.30 -11.36
C ASP A 50 -6.33 10.93 -10.43
N ASN A 51 -6.43 11.27 -9.15
CA ASN A 51 -5.42 10.93 -8.15
C ASN A 51 -5.30 9.42 -7.91
N LEU A 52 -6.42 8.70 -7.87
CA LEU A 52 -6.44 7.24 -7.75
C LEU A 52 -5.96 6.59 -9.05
N GLU A 53 -6.45 7.08 -10.20
CA GLU A 53 -6.06 6.56 -11.50
C GLU A 53 -4.54 6.72 -11.74
N ALA A 54 -3.98 7.89 -11.44
CA ALA A 54 -2.55 8.14 -11.55
C ALA A 54 -1.72 7.18 -10.67
N LEU A 55 -2.18 6.88 -9.44
CA LEU A 55 -1.52 5.91 -8.58
C LEU A 55 -1.59 4.49 -9.15
N ILE A 56 -2.77 4.08 -9.65
CA ILE A 56 -2.96 2.75 -10.26
C ILE A 56 -2.05 2.58 -11.48
N ARG A 57 -1.94 3.60 -12.34
CA ARG A 57 -1.08 3.57 -13.52
C ARG A 57 0.39 3.39 -13.16
N LYS A 58 0.90 4.14 -12.18
CA LYS A 58 2.28 3.96 -11.68
C LYS A 58 2.54 2.58 -11.11
N LEU A 59 1.56 2.03 -10.37
CA LEU A 59 1.65 0.66 -9.84
C LEU A 59 1.67 -0.38 -10.96
N TRP A 60 0.90 -0.17 -12.03
CA TRP A 60 0.90 -1.04 -13.20
C TRP A 60 2.19 -0.97 -13.99
N GLU A 61 2.70 0.23 -14.28
CA GLU A 61 3.99 0.42 -14.96
C GLU A 61 5.11 -0.31 -14.20
N TRP A 62 5.21 -0.10 -12.88
CA TRP A 62 6.19 -0.80 -12.07
C TRP A 62 6.00 -2.32 -12.06
N TRP A 63 4.75 -2.81 -12.00
CA TRP A 63 4.46 -4.24 -11.99
C TRP A 63 4.71 -4.91 -13.34
N ASP A 64 4.44 -4.22 -14.45
CA ASP A 64 4.70 -4.71 -15.81
C ASP A 64 6.21 -4.84 -16.07
N ASP A 65 6.98 -3.84 -15.66
CA ASP A 65 8.44 -3.81 -15.86
C ASP A 65 9.18 -4.88 -15.04
N HIS A 66 8.69 -5.20 -13.83
CA HIS A 66 9.42 -6.04 -12.87
C HIS A 66 8.76 -7.39 -12.58
N GLY A 67 7.51 -7.56 -12.99
CA GLY A 67 6.70 -8.74 -12.71
C GLY A 67 7.19 -9.96 -13.46
N LYS A 68 7.28 -11.10 -12.76
CA LYS A 68 7.51 -12.39 -13.39
C LYS A 68 6.19 -12.97 -13.92
N ASN A 69 6.31 -13.97 -14.78
CA ASN A 69 5.14 -14.67 -15.29
C ASN A 69 4.26 -15.21 -14.14
N ARG A 70 2.98 -14.82 -14.15
CA ARG A 70 1.96 -15.17 -13.13
C ARG A 70 2.27 -14.69 -11.70
N GLU A 71 3.18 -13.74 -11.53
CA GLU A 71 3.48 -13.14 -10.22
C GLU A 71 2.48 -12.02 -9.90
N ARG A 72 1.83 -12.10 -8.74
CA ARG A 72 0.91 -11.06 -8.28
C ARG A 72 1.70 -9.88 -7.71
N ILE A 73 1.14 -8.67 -7.82
CA ILE A 73 1.79 -7.45 -7.31
C ILE A 73 2.20 -7.53 -5.81
N GLY A 74 1.43 -8.24 -4.98
CA GLY A 74 1.81 -8.48 -3.58
C GLY A 74 3.07 -9.33 -3.43
N GLU A 75 3.25 -10.34 -4.29
CA GLU A 75 4.45 -11.19 -4.32
C GLU A 75 5.65 -10.41 -4.86
N LEU A 76 5.41 -9.52 -5.83
CA LEU A 76 6.45 -8.61 -6.32
C LEU A 76 6.96 -7.69 -5.22
N VAL A 77 6.06 -7.12 -4.40
CA VAL A 77 6.43 -6.29 -3.24
C VAL A 77 7.20 -7.10 -2.19
N ASP A 78 6.82 -8.34 -1.92
CA ASP A 78 7.58 -9.21 -1.01
C ASP A 78 8.98 -9.54 -1.56
N ARG A 79 9.12 -9.68 -2.89
CA ARG A 79 10.38 -10.01 -3.56
C ARG A 79 11.34 -8.82 -3.68
N LEU A 80 10.85 -7.67 -4.14
CA LEU A 80 11.67 -6.47 -4.37
C LEU A 80 11.70 -5.53 -3.16
N GLY A 81 10.82 -5.74 -2.19
CA GLY A 81 10.66 -4.89 -1.03
C GLY A 81 9.78 -3.68 -1.29
N MET A 82 9.11 -3.22 -0.22
CA MET A 82 8.24 -2.04 -0.23
C MET A 82 8.96 -0.78 -0.71
N ARG A 83 10.26 -0.64 -0.40
CA ARG A 83 11.07 0.52 -0.81
C ARG A 83 11.07 0.72 -2.32
N SER A 84 11.29 -0.34 -3.11
CA SER A 84 11.30 -0.27 -4.57
C SER A 84 9.97 0.23 -5.12
N MET A 85 8.85 -0.28 -4.61
CA MET A 85 7.52 0.17 -5.02
C MET A 85 7.25 1.63 -4.64
N LEU A 86 7.65 2.05 -3.43
CA LEU A 86 7.47 3.43 -2.97
C LEU A 86 8.28 4.42 -3.83
N GLU A 87 9.51 4.09 -4.18
CA GLU A 87 10.35 4.89 -5.06
C GLU A 87 9.74 5.02 -6.46
N SER A 88 9.29 3.91 -7.07
CA SER A 88 8.66 3.93 -8.40
C SER A 88 7.32 4.65 -8.45
N THR A 89 6.54 4.60 -7.37
CA THR A 89 5.24 5.31 -7.30
C THR A 89 5.38 6.76 -6.84
N GLY A 90 6.51 7.13 -6.25
CA GLY A 90 6.75 8.44 -5.62
C GLY A 90 5.98 8.62 -4.31
N LEU A 91 5.61 7.53 -3.63
CA LEU A 91 4.95 7.58 -2.34
C LEU A 91 5.97 7.71 -1.20
N PRO A 92 5.81 8.64 -0.26
CA PRO A 92 6.71 8.73 0.89
C PRO A 92 6.47 7.57 1.86
N PRO A 93 7.51 6.99 2.47
CA PRO A 93 7.34 6.00 3.53
C PRO A 93 6.75 6.68 4.78
N VAL A 94 5.67 6.10 5.33
CA VAL A 94 5.04 6.61 6.55
C VAL A 94 4.82 5.50 7.58
N PRO A 95 4.85 5.79 8.89
CA PRO A 95 4.70 4.76 9.93
C PRO A 95 3.40 3.94 9.84
N GLN A 96 2.32 4.52 9.31
CA GLN A 96 1.02 3.88 9.13
C GLN A 96 1.05 2.68 8.15
N MET A 97 2.11 2.54 7.36
CA MET A 97 2.30 1.40 6.45
C MET A 97 2.69 0.11 7.19
N VAL A 98 3.22 0.22 8.41
CA VAL A 98 3.73 -0.91 9.19
C VAL A 98 3.00 -1.07 10.52
N LYS A 99 2.81 -2.32 10.95
CA LYS A 99 2.30 -2.61 12.30
C LYS A 99 3.36 -2.34 13.36
N ALA A 100 4.61 -2.65 13.05
CA ALA A 100 5.77 -2.41 13.88
C ALA A 100 7.00 -2.23 12.99
N PRO A 101 8.04 -1.50 13.44
CA PRO A 101 9.33 -1.48 12.77
C PRO A 101 9.92 -2.89 12.65
N ARG A 102 10.86 -3.06 11.73
CA ARG A 102 11.62 -4.30 11.60
C ARG A 102 12.35 -4.64 12.90
N SER A 103 12.39 -5.91 13.25
CA SER A 103 13.06 -6.42 14.46
C SER A 103 14.52 -6.85 14.22
N ASN A 104 14.96 -6.90 12.97
CA ASN A 104 16.30 -7.36 12.59
C ASN A 104 17.15 -6.21 12.03
N PRO A 105 18.49 -6.24 12.22
CA PRO A 105 19.38 -5.12 11.90
C PRO A 105 19.84 -5.04 10.43
N TYR A 106 19.31 -5.87 9.53
CA TYR A 106 19.79 -5.95 8.13
C TYR A 106 19.29 -4.80 7.24
N VAL A 107 19.67 -3.56 7.57
CA VAL A 107 19.24 -2.35 6.88
C VAL A 107 20.10 -2.10 5.64
N PHE A 108 19.45 -1.92 4.49
CA PHE A 108 20.10 -1.54 3.25
C PHE A 108 20.12 -0.02 3.12
N TRP A 109 21.29 0.53 2.79
CA TRP A 109 21.51 1.95 2.52
C TRP A 109 21.81 2.15 1.04
N SER A 110 21.38 3.27 0.45
CA SER A 110 21.86 3.64 -0.87
C SER A 110 23.31 4.13 -0.77
N PRO A 111 24.14 3.97 -1.82
CA PRO A 111 25.50 4.51 -1.83
C PRO A 111 25.56 6.01 -1.51
N GLU A 112 24.54 6.77 -1.91
CA GLU A 112 24.40 8.21 -1.66
C GLU A 112 24.15 8.56 -0.18
N ASP A 113 23.59 7.63 0.60
CA ASP A 113 23.27 7.85 2.01
C ASP A 113 24.48 7.63 2.93
N VAL A 114 25.56 7.05 2.39
CA VAL A 114 26.76 6.67 3.14
C VAL A 114 27.90 7.63 2.78
N LYS A 115 28.46 8.28 3.81
CA LYS A 115 29.61 9.19 3.67
C LYS A 115 30.92 8.45 3.50
#